data_AF-L7JV48-F1
#
_entry.id   AF-L7JV48-F1
#
_cell.length_a   1.000
_cell.length_b   1.000
_cell.length_c   1.000
_cell.angle_alpha   90.00
_cell.angle_beta   90.00
_cell.angle_gamma   90.00
#
_symmetry.space_group_name_H-M   'P 1'
#
loop_
_entity.id
_entity.type
_entity.pdbx_description
1 polymer ?
#
loop_
_entity_poly.entity_id
_entity_poly.type
_entity_poly.pdbx_seq_one_letter_code
_entity_poly.pdbx_strand_id
1 'polypeptide(L)'
;VQIIRLHPMDHRTVYFDYTKSIYNTPTSFRILSTPTDLCVFVSQSRGRMVFSDEIHEKMSAQRMGRGKKILVFCMLDGENMLRSVEEELYDVLVRNKRLS
;
A
#
# COMPACT_ATOMS: atom_id res chain seq x y z
N VAL A 1 11.65 17.38 5.81
CA VAL A 1 11.11 16.87 4.53
C VAL A 1 12.13 15.89 3.95
N GLN A 2 11.75 14.65 3.69
CA GLN A 2 12.64 13.65 3.06
C GLN A 2 12.23 13.51 1.60
N ILE A 3 13.12 13.89 0.68
CA ILE A 3 12.88 13.76 -0.76
C ILE A 3 13.48 12.42 -1.20
N ILE A 4 12.62 11.48 -1.62
CA ILE A 4 13.07 10.21 -2.19
C ILE A 4 13.25 10.41 -3.69
N ARG A 5 14.50 10.37 -4.16
CA ARG A 5 14.82 10.46 -5.60
C ARG A 5 14.88 9.06 -6.17
N LEU A 6 13.90 8.72 -7.01
CA LEU A 6 13.90 7.46 -7.75
C LEU A 6 15.04 7.50 -8.77
N HIS A 7 16.04 6.64 -8.60
CA HIS A 7 17.08 6.49 -9.61
C HIS A 7 16.52 5.65 -10.75
N PRO A 8 16.53 6.10 -12.02
CA PRO A 8 15.91 5.40 -13.15
C PRO A 8 16.44 3.96 -13.38
N MET A 9 17.61 3.65 -12.82
CA MET A 9 18.30 2.36 -12.96
C MET A 9 18.22 1.48 -11.71
N ASP A 10 17.58 1.92 -10.63
CA ASP A 10 17.39 1.06 -9.46
C ASP A 10 16.14 0.20 -9.63
N HIS A 11 16.30 -0.94 -10.31
CA HIS A 11 15.24 -1.91 -10.56
C HIS A 11 14.61 -2.51 -9.29
N ARG A 12 15.17 -2.21 -8.11
CA ARG A 12 14.65 -2.65 -6.81
C ARG A 12 13.63 -1.66 -6.22
N THR A 13 13.52 -0.47 -6.81
CA THR A 13 12.53 0.52 -6.40
C THR A 13 11.35 0.51 -7.37
N VAL A 14 10.14 0.31 -6.82
CA VAL A 14 8.89 0.22 -7.58
C VAL A 14 7.93 1.27 -7.05
N TYR A 15 7.38 2.09 -7.95
CA TYR A 15 6.32 3.04 -7.65
C TYR A 15 5.05 2.67 -8.40
N PHE A 16 3.93 2.69 -7.68
CA PHE A 16 2.60 2.42 -8.20
C PHE A 16 1.66 3.50 -7.67
N ASP A 17 0.90 4.13 -8.57
CA ASP A 17 -0.19 5.04 -8.23
C ASP A 17 -1.48 4.48 -8.82
N TYR A 18 -2.49 4.36 -7.97
CA TYR A 18 -3.81 3.88 -8.32
C TYR A 18 -4.84 4.84 -7.77
N THR A 19 -5.59 5.46 -8.66
CA THR A 19 -6.70 6.32 -8.27
C THR A 19 -7.94 5.87 -9.01
N LYS A 20 -8.97 5.44 -8.28
CA LYS A 20 -10.24 4.98 -8.84
C LYS A 20 -11.38 5.25 -7.88
N SER A 21 -12.59 5.35 -8.42
CA SER A 21 -13.80 5.27 -7.61
C SER A 21 -14.14 3.80 -7.36
N ILE A 22 -14.06 3.36 -6.10
CA ILE A 22 -14.49 2.02 -5.67
C ILE A 22 -15.86 2.18 -5.02
N TYR A 23 -16.91 1.58 -5.60
CA TYR A 23 -18.30 1.73 -5.15
C TYR A 23 -18.73 3.20 -4.94
N ASN A 24 -18.47 4.07 -5.92
CA ASN A 24 -18.73 5.52 -5.87
C ASN A 24 -17.93 6.29 -4.81
N THR A 25 -16.94 5.65 -4.19
CA THR A 25 -16.05 6.31 -3.23
C THR A 25 -14.72 6.61 -3.90
N PRO A 26 -14.29 7.88 -3.97
CA PRO A 26 -12.96 8.23 -4.46
C PRO A 26 -11.88 7.62 -3.57
N THR A 27 -11.06 6.76 -4.16
CA THR A 27 -9.99 6.03 -3.47
C THR A 27 -8.67 6.20 -4.22
N SER A 28 -7.65 6.66 -3.50
CA SER A 28 -6.28 6.78 -4.00
C SER A 28 -5.35 5.92 -3.15
N PHE A 29 -4.62 5.05 -3.83
CA PHE A 29 -3.58 4.18 -3.29
C PHE A 29 -2.27 4.49 -3.99
N ARG A 30 -1.22 4.75 -3.21
CA ARG A 30 0.14 4.87 -3.75
C ARG A 30 1.06 3.95 -2.99
N ILE A 31 1.87 3.19 -3.71
CA ILE A 31 2.83 2.28 -3.14
C ILE A 31 4.20 2.65 -3.66
N LEU A 32 5.13 2.89 -2.74
CA LEU A 32 6.54 3.05 -3.02
C LEU A 32 7.31 1.95 -2.31
N SER A 33 7.76 0.96 -3.06
CA SER A 33 8.61 -0.10 -2.58
C SER A 33 10.05 0.27 -2.88
N THR A 34 10.88 0.40 -1.85
CA THR A 34 12.33 0.63 -1.95
C THR A 34 13.08 -0.63 -1.49
N PRO A 35 14.41 -0.70 -1.60
CA PRO A 35 15.17 -1.80 -1.03
C PRO A 35 14.98 -1.98 0.48
N THR A 36 14.75 -0.89 1.22
CA THR A 36 14.72 -0.89 2.70
C THR A 36 13.32 -0.79 3.29
N ASP A 37 12.38 -0.21 2.57
CA ASP A 37 11.06 0.14 3.10
C ASP A 37 9.95 -0.04 2.04
N LEU A 38 8.74 -0.34 2.50
CA LEU A 38 7.51 -0.30 1.70
C LEU A 38 6.64 0.83 2.25
N CYS A 39 6.49 1.91 1.50
CA CYS A 39 5.60 3.01 1.85
C CYS A 39 4.27 2.81 1.13
N VAL A 40 3.17 2.81 1.88
CA VAL A 40 1.81 2.69 1.37
C VAL A 40 1.04 3.93 1.79
N PHE A 41 0.53 4.68 0.83
CA PHE A 41 -0.36 5.79 1.07
C PHE A 41 -1.77 5.39 0.66
N VAL A 42 -2.72 5.59 1.56
CA VAL A 42 -4.13 5.28 1.36
C VAL A 42 -4.94 6.53 1.65
N SER A 43 -5.79 6.92 0.71
CA SER A 43 -6.76 7.99 0.90
C SER A 43 -8.11 7.52 0.39
N GLN A 44 -9.11 7.56 1.25
CA GLN A 44 -10.48 7.30 0.86
C GLN A 44 -11.42 8.26 1.60
N SER A 45 -12.24 8.97 0.83
CA SER A 45 -13.22 9.91 1.37
C SER A 45 -14.52 9.15 1.69
N ARG A 46 -14.63 8.70 2.95
CA ARG A 46 -15.82 8.06 3.56
C ARG A 46 -16.05 6.59 3.16
N GLY A 47 -16.94 5.92 3.90
CA GLY A 47 -17.33 4.53 3.63
C GLY A 47 -16.40 3.48 4.24
N ARG A 48 -16.62 2.21 3.92
CA ARG A 48 -15.73 1.11 4.31
C ARG A 48 -14.50 1.12 3.41
N MET A 49 -13.33 0.87 3.99
CA MET A 49 -12.12 0.68 3.21
C MET A 49 -12.27 -0.54 2.30
N VAL A 50 -12.03 -0.37 1.00
CA VAL A 50 -12.06 -1.46 0.03
C VAL A 50 -10.73 -1.50 -0.71
N PHE A 51 -10.10 -2.67 -0.69
CA PHE A 51 -8.95 -2.99 -1.53
C PHE A 51 -9.48 -3.75 -2.74
N SER A 52 -9.18 -3.28 -3.94
CA SER A 52 -9.49 -4.04 -5.16
C SER A 52 -8.50 -5.18 -5.34
N ASP A 53 -8.91 -6.25 -6.03
CA ASP A 53 -8.02 -7.38 -6.35
C ASP A 53 -6.70 -6.94 -7.01
N GLU A 54 -6.75 -5.89 -7.84
CA GLU A 54 -5.58 -5.28 -8.45
C GLU A 54 -4.58 -4.71 -7.40
N ILE A 55 -5.07 -4.07 -6.33
CA ILE A 55 -4.22 -3.57 -5.25
C ILE A 55 -3.62 -4.75 -4.49
N HIS A 56 -4.42 -5.79 -4.21
CA HIS A 56 -3.92 -7.02 -3.61
C HIS A 56 -2.80 -7.64 -4.45
N GLU A 57 -2.96 -7.73 -5.77
CA GLU A 57 -1.96 -8.28 -6.70
C GLU A 57 -0.69 -7.42 -6.74
N LYS A 58 -0.82 -6.09 -6.82
CA LYS A 58 0.33 -5.18 -6.87
C LYS A 58 1.11 -5.19 -5.57
N MET A 59 0.41 -5.26 -4.44
CA MET A 59 1.04 -5.40 -3.13
C MET A 59 1.63 -6.79 -2.92
N SER A 60 1.00 -7.84 -3.44
CA SER A 60 1.51 -9.21 -3.31
C SER A 60 2.78 -9.45 -4.12
N ALA A 61 2.92 -8.76 -5.25
CA ALA A 61 4.16 -8.74 -6.02
C ALA A 61 5.35 -8.07 -5.29
N GLN A 62 5.13 -7.34 -4.19
CA GLN A 62 6.20 -6.65 -3.48
C GLN A 62 6.99 -7.62 -2.59
N ARG A 63 8.29 -7.79 -2.89
CA ARG A 63 9.19 -8.59 -2.05
C ARG A 63 9.41 -7.91 -0.69
N MET A 64 9.04 -8.64 0.36
CA MET A 64 9.26 -8.26 1.77
C MET A 64 10.52 -8.97 2.30
N GLY A 65 11.67 -8.32 2.14
CA GLY A 65 12.93 -8.81 2.69
C GLY A 65 13.01 -8.73 4.22
N ARG A 66 13.93 -9.49 4.81
CA ARG A 66 14.20 -9.43 6.26
C ARG A 66 14.64 -8.02 6.64
N GLY A 67 13.97 -7.43 7.63
CA GLY A 67 14.26 -6.06 8.11
C GLY A 67 13.60 -4.93 7.32
N LYS A 68 12.89 -5.22 6.23
CA LYS A 68 12.11 -4.22 5.48
C LYS A 68 10.94 -3.72 6.32
N LYS A 69 10.83 -2.41 6.52
CA LYS A 69 9.71 -1.80 7.27
C LYS A 69 8.56 -1.48 6.33
N ILE A 70 7.36 -1.41 6.89
CA ILE A 70 6.16 -0.95 6.18
C ILE A 70 5.71 0.33 6.85
N LEU A 71 5.61 1.39 6.07
CA LEU A 71 5.17 2.71 6.50
C LEU A 71 3.83 2.96 5.83
N VAL A 72 2.77 3.09 6.63
CA VAL A 72 1.42 3.31 6.12
C VAL A 72 0.98 4.72 6.46
N PHE A 73 0.59 5.47 5.45
CA PHE A 73 0.10 6.85 5.56
C PHE A 73 -1.36 6.86 5.16
N CYS A 74 -2.25 7.20 6.09
CA CYS A 74 -3.68 7.13 5.86
C CYS A 74 -4.31 8.53 5.96
N MET A 75 -5.09 8.93 4.95
CA MET A 75 -6.02 10.04 5.04
C MET A 75 -7.44 9.46 5.06
N LEU A 76 -8.00 9.33 6.26
CA LEU A 76 -9.29 8.68 6.51
C LEU A 76 -10.21 9.63 7.29
N ASP A 77 -11.49 9.64 6.94
CA ASP A 77 -12.53 10.46 7.60
C ASP A 77 -13.03 9.88 8.94
N GLY A 78 -12.41 8.84 9.52
CA GLY A 78 -12.91 8.18 10.75
C GLY A 78 -12.05 7.02 11.26
N GLU A 79 -12.00 6.86 12.59
CA GLU A 79 -11.12 5.89 13.30
C GLU A 79 -11.38 4.43 12.92
N ASN A 80 -12.64 4.04 12.70
CA ASN A 80 -13.00 2.67 12.33
C ASN A 80 -12.35 2.22 11.00
N MET A 81 -11.97 3.16 10.13
CA MET A 81 -11.32 2.84 8.86
C MET A 81 -9.85 2.48 9.02
N LEU A 82 -9.17 2.96 10.08
CA LEU A 82 -7.77 2.63 10.33
C LEU A 82 -7.60 1.13 10.57
N ARG A 83 -8.47 0.54 11.41
CA ARG A 83 -8.46 -0.90 11.68
C ARG A 83 -8.70 -1.72 10.42
N SER A 84 -9.62 -1.27 9.55
CA SER A 84 -9.84 -1.95 8.27
C SER A 84 -8.61 -1.89 7.35
N VAL A 85 -7.89 -0.75 7.30
CA VAL A 85 -6.62 -0.67 6.57
C VAL A 85 -5.58 -1.62 7.15
N GLU A 86 -5.45 -1.67 8.48
CA GLU A 86 -4.51 -2.58 9.16
C GLU A 86 -4.82 -4.06 8.85
N GLU A 87 -6.08 -4.46 8.95
CA GLU A 87 -6.53 -5.83 8.67
C GLU A 87 -6.26 -6.25 7.21
N GLU A 88 -6.62 -5.39 6.25
CA GLU A 88 -6.41 -5.66 4.81
C GLU A 88 -4.92 -5.71 4.46
N LEU A 89 -4.13 -4.77 4.96
CA LEU A 89 -2.68 -4.79 4.74
C LEU A 89 -2.05 -6.02 5.39
N TYR A 90 -2.47 -6.38 6.60
CA TYR A 90 -1.99 -7.59 7.27
C TYR A 90 -2.30 -8.83 6.45
N ASP A 91 -3.53 -8.98 5.95
CA ASP A 91 -3.92 -10.14 5.13
C ASP A 91 -3.09 -10.22 3.85
N VAL A 92 -2.93 -9.11 3.13
CA VAL A 92 -2.06 -9.02 1.94
C VAL A 92 -0.64 -9.48 2.24
N LEU A 93 -0.05 -8.97 3.33
CA LEU A 93 1.34 -9.23 3.69
C LEU A 93 1.56 -10.64 4.24
N VAL A 94 0.59 -11.19 4.97
CA VAL A 94 0.65 -12.57 5.49
C VAL A 94 0.45 -13.57 4.37
N ARG A 95 -0.45 -13.31 3.41
CA ARG A 95 -0.60 -14.12 2.20
C ARG A 95 0.72 -14.19 1.42
N ASN A 96 1.49 -13.10 1.37
CA ASN A 96 2.83 -13.11 0.77
C ASN A 96 3.85 -13.97 1.52
N LYS A 97 3.81 -13.97 2.86
CA LYS A 97 4.72 -14.80 3.68
C LYS A 97 4.41 -16.29 3.60
N ARG A 98 3.21 -16.67 3.17
CA ARG A 98 2.83 -18.08 2.99
C ARG A 98 3.29 -18.70 1.66
N LEU A 99 3.98 -17.93 0.81
CA LEU A 99 4.54 -18.40 -0.48
C LEU A 99 6.07 -18.45 -0.50
N SER A 100 6.75 -18.34 0.66
CA SER A 100 8.21 -18.50 0.76
C SER A 100 8.61 -19.87 1.29
#